data_AF-A0A350M354-F1
#
_entry.id   AF-A0A350M354-F1
#
_cell.length_a   1.000
_cell.length_b   1.000
_cell.length_c   1.000
_cell.angle_alpha   90.00
_cell.angle_beta   90.00
_cell.angle_gamma   90.00
#
_symmetry.space_group_name_H-M   'P 1'
#
loop_
_entity.id
_entity.type
_entity.pdbx_description
1 polymer ?
#
loop_
_entity_poly.entity_id
_entity_poly.type
_entity_poly.pdbx_seq_one_letter_code
_entity_poly.pdbx_strand_id
1 'polypeptide(L)'
;MPTVVVLLTVLWTIGLMAFTSKPIDLISNVIPTMLLVIGISNIIHLLSRILDHMREGLGKSNSLKLSIKEVGIATLFTSVTTAIGFMSLTTSNVQPVIDMGIYTSVGLAFSFFLTYTLFPAMVVLNKRLDAKSIEKTENFWYSHLEDFYSYLFNRKKRILVIWAVITVITGIAAGQLRVNSYLLDGLNDENPQRKAFRFFEANFAGSRPFEVSIQLLGDGDIMSLENIRALDSIQNYLDTAYDVGSITSPVTLIKNFNRTTHAGSMDFYKLPHNKNEHEKLLSKLETYGKKLNVDHFVDRKENYARVNGRMLDEGSIILKEKNKHFNAFMDTYFSTRFKATFTGAAVMMDNTHAYIVANVARGLVGAILLIGMIMGFLFRSWRIVIISLVTNIIPLIITAGIMALNGIEMRLSTSVIFIISFGIAVDDTIHFLSKFKHEILSGKTKLEAIKKTYTTTGKAIIVTTLIISGGFLTLSFSNFLGTHYLGVYISLTLFIALLSVLTVLPTSLLLFLPDHFKKSDEIASKK
;
A
#
# COMPACT_ATOMS: atom_id res chain seq x y z
N MET A 1 -23.17 -21.99 4.96
CA MET A 1 -22.50 -21.81 6.28
C MET A 1 -21.32 -20.86 6.20
N PRO A 2 -20.34 -21.03 5.28
CA PRO A 2 -19.19 -20.13 5.23
C PRO A 2 -19.58 -18.66 5.07
N THR A 3 -20.53 -18.38 4.18
CA THR A 3 -21.10 -17.05 3.95
C THR A 3 -21.68 -16.39 5.20
N VAL A 4 -22.32 -17.16 6.10
CA VAL A 4 -22.93 -16.62 7.33
C VAL A 4 -21.87 -16.12 8.31
N VAL A 5 -20.82 -16.92 8.52
CA VAL A 5 -19.70 -16.58 9.42
C VAL A 5 -19.01 -15.30 8.94
N VAL A 6 -18.81 -15.22 7.63
CA VAL A 6 -18.09 -14.12 6.99
C VAL A 6 -18.93 -12.84 6.95
N LEU A 7 -20.22 -12.93 6.62
CA LEU A 7 -21.14 -11.79 6.72
C LEU A 7 -21.21 -11.25 8.15
N LEU A 8 -21.29 -12.14 9.14
CA LEU A 8 -21.30 -11.74 10.55
C LEU A 8 -19.98 -11.07 10.97
N THR A 9 -18.84 -11.55 10.45
CA THR A 9 -17.53 -10.91 10.65
C THR A 9 -17.52 -9.47 10.12
N VAL A 10 -18.02 -9.26 8.91
CA VAL A 10 -18.13 -7.94 8.29
C VAL A 10 -19.07 -7.05 9.11
N LEU A 11 -20.24 -7.57 9.50
CA LEU A 11 -21.21 -6.83 10.32
C LEU A 11 -20.65 -6.43 11.69
N TRP A 12 -19.92 -7.32 12.37
CA TRP A 12 -19.27 -7.00 13.65
C TRP A 12 -18.20 -5.93 13.48
N THR A 13 -17.43 -5.98 12.39
CA THR A 13 -16.38 -4.98 12.14
C THR A 13 -16.97 -3.62 11.79
N ILE A 14 -17.98 -3.56 10.90
CA ILE A 14 -18.68 -2.31 10.57
C ILE A 14 -19.42 -1.78 11.80
N GLY A 15 -20.02 -2.65 12.61
CA GLY A 15 -20.64 -2.29 13.88
C GLY A 15 -19.64 -1.68 14.86
N LEU A 16 -18.42 -2.22 14.94
CA LEU A 16 -17.34 -1.65 15.74
C LEU A 16 -16.92 -0.27 15.21
N MET A 17 -16.77 -0.10 13.89
CA MET A 17 -16.47 1.20 13.27
C MET A 17 -17.56 2.23 13.57
N ALA A 18 -18.83 1.84 13.49
CA ALA A 18 -19.95 2.70 13.85
C ALA A 18 -19.92 3.06 15.34
N PHE A 19 -19.64 2.10 16.22
CA PHE A 19 -19.53 2.31 17.66
C PHE A 19 -18.40 3.29 18.03
N THR A 20 -17.27 3.26 17.32
CA THR A 20 -16.15 4.18 17.51
C THR A 20 -16.27 5.47 16.69
N SER A 21 -17.41 5.70 16.02
CA SER A 21 -17.66 6.88 15.17
C SER A 21 -16.63 7.08 14.06
N LYS A 22 -16.10 5.99 13.50
CA LYS A 22 -15.16 6.04 12.37
C LYS A 22 -15.90 5.90 11.03
N PRO A 23 -15.84 6.91 10.15
CA PRO A 23 -16.47 6.84 8.84
C PRO A 23 -15.74 5.85 7.91
N ILE A 24 -16.45 5.38 6.89
CA ILE A 24 -15.84 4.65 5.78
C ILE A 24 -15.28 5.67 4.79
N ASP A 25 -13.97 5.87 4.83
CA ASP A 25 -13.20 6.63 3.86
C ASP A 25 -12.84 5.80 2.62
N LEU A 26 -12.36 6.49 1.58
CA LEU A 26 -11.97 5.93 0.27
C LEU A 26 -11.02 4.73 0.36
N ILE A 27 -10.07 4.75 1.30
CA ILE A 27 -9.11 3.65 1.54
C ILE A 27 -9.78 2.53 2.34
N SER A 28 -10.55 2.88 3.38
CA SER A 28 -11.20 1.91 4.28
C SER A 28 -12.40 1.18 3.66
N ASN A 29 -12.93 1.66 2.52
CA ASN A 29 -14.00 0.99 1.78
C ASN A 29 -13.64 -0.43 1.31
N VAL A 30 -12.35 -0.79 1.31
CA VAL A 30 -11.88 -2.12 0.92
C VAL A 30 -11.97 -3.14 2.08
N ILE A 31 -12.12 -2.68 3.33
CA ILE A 31 -12.18 -3.54 4.53
C ILE A 31 -13.26 -4.63 4.43
N PRO A 32 -14.53 -4.33 4.05
CA PRO A 32 -15.55 -5.36 3.96
C PRO A 32 -15.19 -6.45 2.96
N THR A 33 -14.63 -6.09 1.80
CA THR A 33 -14.18 -7.03 0.79
C THR A 33 -13.02 -7.88 1.30
N MET A 34 -12.02 -7.28 1.95
CA MET A 34 -10.90 -8.01 2.56
C MET A 34 -11.37 -9.04 3.57
N LEU A 35 -12.21 -8.63 4.52
CA LEU A 35 -12.72 -9.54 5.55
C LEU A 35 -13.61 -10.63 4.96
N LEU A 36 -14.39 -10.30 3.93
CA LEU A 36 -15.21 -11.27 3.24
C LEU A 36 -14.32 -12.38 2.66
N VAL A 37 -13.32 -11.96 1.91
CA VAL A 37 -12.50 -12.84 1.12
C VAL A 37 -11.51 -13.65 1.99
N ILE A 38 -10.83 -12.99 2.93
CA ILE A 38 -9.87 -13.64 3.84
C ILE A 38 -10.61 -14.58 4.82
N GLY A 39 -11.77 -14.17 5.33
CA GLY A 39 -12.55 -14.99 6.26
C GLY A 39 -13.02 -16.32 5.65
N ILE A 40 -13.27 -16.35 4.33
CA ILE A 40 -13.59 -17.59 3.61
C ILE A 40 -12.41 -18.57 3.65
N SER A 41 -11.16 -18.11 3.56
CA SER A 41 -9.96 -18.96 3.56
C SER A 41 -9.88 -19.88 4.79
N ASN A 42 -9.99 -19.27 5.97
CA ASN A 42 -9.95 -19.98 7.26
C ASN A 42 -11.01 -21.09 7.35
N ILE A 43 -12.21 -20.81 6.83
CA ILE A 43 -13.32 -21.76 6.84
C ILE A 43 -13.07 -22.89 5.85
N ILE A 44 -12.50 -22.61 4.68
CA ILE A 44 -12.22 -23.64 3.66
C ILE A 44 -11.17 -24.64 4.17
N HIS A 45 -10.10 -24.17 4.82
CA HIS A 45 -9.09 -25.08 5.39
C HIS A 45 -9.71 -26.02 6.44
N LEU A 46 -10.55 -25.49 7.34
CA LEU A 46 -11.24 -26.29 8.34
C LEU A 46 -12.26 -27.25 7.71
N LEU A 47 -13.09 -26.75 6.78
CA LEU A 47 -14.11 -27.54 6.09
C LEU A 47 -13.52 -28.66 5.27
N SER A 48 -12.47 -28.40 4.49
CA SER A 48 -11.80 -29.43 3.69
C SER A 48 -11.34 -30.57 4.59
N ARG A 49 -10.72 -30.25 5.73
CA ARG A 49 -10.24 -31.29 6.64
C ARG A 49 -11.36 -32.07 7.32
N ILE A 50 -12.49 -31.44 7.62
CA ILE A 50 -13.67 -32.13 8.17
C ILE A 50 -14.18 -33.13 7.13
N LEU A 51 -14.31 -32.71 5.88
CA LEU A 51 -14.78 -33.56 4.80
C LEU A 51 -13.83 -34.73 4.54
N ASP A 52 -12.53 -34.51 4.58
CA ASP A 52 -11.53 -35.59 4.39
C ASP A 52 -11.66 -36.66 5.49
N HIS A 53 -11.76 -36.26 6.76
CA HIS A 53 -11.97 -37.21 7.87
C HIS A 53 -13.30 -37.95 7.78
N MET A 54 -14.37 -37.27 7.37
CA MET A 54 -15.67 -37.93 7.16
C MET A 54 -15.61 -38.97 6.02
N ARG A 55 -14.76 -38.75 4.99
CA ARG A 55 -14.52 -39.75 3.93
C ARG A 55 -13.71 -40.94 4.41
N GLU A 56 -12.77 -40.74 5.33
CA GLU A 56 -12.02 -41.81 6.00
C GLU A 56 -12.89 -42.66 6.94
N GLY A 57 -14.21 -42.41 6.98
CA GLY A 57 -15.18 -43.18 7.75
C GLY A 57 -15.40 -42.66 9.17
N LEU A 58 -14.76 -41.55 9.56
CA LEU A 58 -14.98 -40.96 10.87
C LEU A 58 -16.37 -40.31 10.95
N GLY A 59 -17.05 -40.55 12.08
CA GLY A 59 -18.29 -39.85 12.38
C GLY A 59 -18.07 -38.34 12.47
N LYS A 60 -19.03 -37.56 11.98
CA LYS A 60 -18.99 -36.09 11.88
C LYS A 60 -18.42 -35.35 13.11
N SER A 61 -18.79 -35.77 14.33
CA SER A 61 -18.27 -35.13 15.55
C SER A 61 -16.78 -35.43 15.78
N ASN A 62 -16.33 -36.64 15.45
CA ASN A 62 -14.92 -37.02 15.57
C ASN A 62 -14.09 -36.34 14.48
N SER A 63 -14.62 -36.27 13.26
CA SER A 63 -14.00 -35.52 12.14
C SER A 63 -13.78 -34.06 12.53
N LEU A 64 -14.80 -33.38 13.08
CA LEU A 64 -14.69 -32.00 13.55
C LEU A 64 -13.62 -31.83 14.63
N LYS A 65 -13.62 -32.67 15.68
CA LYS A 65 -12.64 -32.60 16.76
C LYS A 65 -11.21 -32.80 16.24
N LEU A 66 -11.02 -33.77 15.35
CA LEU A 66 -9.71 -34.07 14.78
C LEU A 66 -9.23 -32.97 13.84
N SER A 67 -10.10 -32.41 12.99
CA SER A 67 -9.78 -31.27 12.13
C SER A 67 -9.35 -30.04 12.91
N ILE A 68 -10.06 -29.71 14.01
CA ILE A 68 -9.69 -28.60 14.88
C ILE A 68 -8.31 -28.84 15.51
N LYS A 69 -8.03 -30.07 15.96
CA LYS A 69 -6.73 -30.41 16.57
C LYS A 69 -5.58 -30.31 15.56
N GLU A 70 -5.80 -30.70 14.31
CA GLU A 70 -4.75 -30.72 13.29
C GLU A 70 -4.52 -29.37 12.63
N VAL A 71 -5.59 -28.62 12.31
CA VAL A 71 -5.52 -27.39 11.52
C VAL A 71 -5.64 -26.14 12.40
N GLY A 72 -6.25 -26.24 13.58
CA GLY A 72 -6.52 -25.12 14.48
C GLY A 72 -5.31 -24.26 14.83
N ILE A 73 -4.18 -24.89 15.17
CA ILE A 73 -2.95 -24.15 15.49
C ILE A 73 -2.41 -23.41 14.25
N ALA A 74 -2.46 -24.03 13.07
CA ALA A 74 -2.00 -23.42 11.84
C ALA A 74 -2.86 -22.19 11.52
N THR A 75 -4.19 -22.33 11.56
CA THR A 75 -5.13 -21.24 11.28
C THR A 75 -5.07 -20.10 12.31
N LEU A 76 -4.75 -20.41 13.58
CA LEU A 76 -4.49 -19.38 14.59
C LEU A 76 -3.25 -18.57 14.21
N PHE A 77 -2.14 -19.24 13.86
CA PHE A 77 -0.92 -18.55 13.46
C PHE A 77 -1.13 -17.74 12.18
N THR A 78 -1.87 -18.26 11.21
CA THR A 78 -2.14 -17.53 9.96
C THR A 78 -3.00 -16.31 10.22
N SER A 79 -4.05 -16.43 11.03
CA SER A 79 -4.88 -15.28 11.45
C SER A 79 -4.06 -14.23 12.19
N VAL A 80 -3.16 -14.65 13.07
CA VAL A 80 -2.24 -13.77 13.81
C VAL A 80 -1.25 -13.09 12.86
N THR A 81 -0.61 -13.82 11.94
CA THR A 81 0.36 -13.24 10.99
C THR A 81 -0.31 -12.27 10.01
N THR A 82 -1.51 -12.60 9.54
CA THR A 82 -2.28 -11.69 8.67
C THR A 82 -2.69 -10.44 9.45
N ALA A 83 -3.17 -10.59 10.69
CA ALA A 83 -3.48 -9.45 11.56
C ALA A 83 -2.25 -8.57 11.84
N ILE A 84 -1.06 -9.15 12.01
CA ILE A 84 0.21 -8.41 12.13
C ILE A 84 0.54 -7.68 10.84
N GLY A 85 0.35 -8.33 9.68
CA GLY A 85 0.52 -7.70 8.37
C GLY A 85 -0.31 -6.42 8.25
N PHE A 86 -1.60 -6.50 8.57
CA PHE A 86 -2.48 -5.31 8.61
C PHE A 86 -2.10 -4.32 9.71
N MET A 87 -1.68 -4.79 10.89
CA MET A 87 -1.28 -3.93 11.99
C MET A 87 0.01 -3.15 11.67
N SER A 88 0.86 -3.65 10.76
CA SER A 88 2.01 -2.87 10.27
C SER A 88 1.61 -1.56 9.57
N LEU A 89 0.37 -1.45 9.08
CA LEU A 89 -0.15 -0.21 8.50
C LEU A 89 -0.31 0.91 9.54
N THR A 90 -0.37 0.58 10.84
CA THR A 90 -0.45 1.60 11.90
C THR A 90 0.84 2.40 12.08
N THR A 91 1.94 1.98 11.45
CA THR A 91 3.17 2.79 11.37
C THR A 91 3.08 3.90 10.32
N SER A 92 1.99 3.98 9.57
CA SER A 92 1.67 5.09 8.68
C SER A 92 1.32 6.35 9.48
N ASN A 93 1.51 7.53 8.89
CA ASN A 93 1.07 8.80 9.46
C ASN A 93 -0.28 9.26 8.90
N VAL A 94 -0.95 8.43 8.08
CA VAL A 94 -2.25 8.74 7.48
C VAL A 94 -3.36 7.96 8.13
N GLN A 95 -4.30 8.69 8.72
CA GLN A 95 -5.38 8.13 9.53
C GLN A 95 -6.21 7.07 8.78
N PRO A 96 -6.66 7.28 7.53
CA PRO A 96 -7.34 6.22 6.76
C PRO A 96 -6.56 4.90 6.63
N VAL A 97 -5.23 4.96 6.51
CA VAL A 97 -4.37 3.77 6.41
C VAL A 97 -4.22 3.08 7.76
N ILE A 98 -4.05 3.86 8.83
CA ILE A 98 -4.02 3.36 10.22
C ILE A 98 -5.35 2.68 10.56
N ASP A 99 -6.48 3.36 10.29
CA ASP A 99 -7.82 2.85 10.58
C ASP A 99 -8.06 1.54 9.79
N MET A 100 -7.66 1.48 8.51
CA MET A 100 -7.70 0.23 7.74
C MET A 100 -6.91 -0.90 8.39
N GLY A 101 -5.70 -0.62 8.89
CA GLY A 101 -4.89 -1.59 9.62
C GLY A 101 -5.60 -2.12 10.86
N ILE A 102 -6.07 -1.21 11.73
CA ILE A 102 -6.72 -1.57 13.01
C ILE A 102 -7.99 -2.38 12.78
N TYR A 103 -8.93 -1.87 11.98
CA TYR A 103 -10.24 -2.50 11.80
C TYR A 103 -10.14 -3.82 11.05
N THR A 104 -9.21 -3.95 10.10
CA THR A 104 -8.99 -5.25 9.44
C THR A 104 -8.38 -6.26 10.39
N SER A 105 -7.38 -5.89 11.20
CA SER A 105 -6.79 -6.79 12.21
C SER A 105 -7.82 -7.27 13.25
N VAL A 106 -8.67 -6.37 13.75
CA VAL A 106 -9.75 -6.74 14.69
C VAL A 106 -10.82 -7.59 13.99
N GLY A 107 -11.18 -7.24 12.76
CA GLY A 107 -12.12 -8.03 11.96
C GLY A 107 -11.60 -9.45 11.70
N LEU A 108 -10.30 -9.64 11.49
CA LEU A 108 -9.70 -10.97 11.38
C LEU A 108 -9.75 -11.75 12.70
N ALA A 109 -9.61 -11.08 13.85
CA ALA A 109 -9.81 -11.71 15.15
C ALA A 109 -11.27 -12.18 15.33
N PHE A 110 -12.26 -11.36 14.93
CA PHE A 110 -13.66 -11.78 14.88
C PHE A 110 -13.88 -12.95 13.92
N SER A 111 -13.24 -12.93 12.75
CA SER A 111 -13.32 -14.00 11.76
C SER A 111 -12.82 -15.32 12.33
N PHE A 112 -11.66 -15.31 12.99
CA PHE A 112 -11.09 -16.48 13.66
C PHE A 112 -12.03 -16.98 14.77
N PHE A 113 -12.49 -16.07 15.63
CA PHE A 113 -13.41 -16.41 16.72
C PHE A 113 -14.68 -17.09 16.19
N LEU A 114 -15.34 -16.51 15.18
CA LEU A 114 -16.55 -17.07 14.58
C LEU A 114 -16.28 -18.37 13.81
N THR A 115 -15.11 -18.52 13.18
CA THR A 115 -14.71 -19.75 12.49
C THR A 115 -14.49 -20.92 13.46
N TYR A 116 -14.08 -20.67 14.71
CA TYR A 116 -13.87 -21.74 15.69
C TYR A 116 -15.00 -21.88 16.72
N THR A 117 -16.02 -21.02 16.68
CA THR A 117 -17.21 -21.10 17.54
C THR A 117 -18.47 -21.39 16.73
N LEU A 118 -18.90 -20.43 15.90
CA LEU A 118 -20.12 -20.49 15.13
C LEU A 118 -20.07 -21.56 14.04
N PHE A 119 -18.97 -21.66 13.29
CA PHE A 119 -18.87 -22.62 12.19
C PHE A 119 -18.98 -24.08 12.66
N PRO A 120 -18.23 -24.54 13.71
CA PRO A 120 -18.43 -25.86 14.32
C PRO A 120 -19.87 -26.12 14.75
N ALA A 121 -20.53 -25.14 15.38
CA ALA A 121 -21.93 -25.26 15.79
C ALA A 121 -22.86 -25.49 14.58
N MET A 122 -22.69 -24.70 13.51
CA MET A 122 -23.45 -24.87 12.27
C MET A 122 -23.17 -26.22 11.60
N VAL A 123 -21.92 -26.67 11.61
CA VAL A 123 -21.54 -27.99 11.12
C VAL A 123 -22.31 -29.03 11.90
N VAL A 124 -22.21 -29.08 13.23
CA VAL A 124 -22.91 -30.07 14.08
C VAL A 124 -24.42 -30.10 13.84
N LEU A 125 -25.06 -28.93 13.75
CA LEU A 125 -26.51 -28.81 13.53
C LEU A 125 -26.96 -29.24 12.12
N ASN A 126 -26.08 -29.20 11.12
CA ASN A 126 -26.47 -29.56 9.75
C ASN A 126 -26.59 -31.08 9.54
N LYS A 127 -27.82 -31.58 9.54
CA LYS A 127 -28.12 -33.00 9.29
C LYS A 127 -27.82 -33.48 7.86
N ARG A 128 -27.64 -32.57 6.89
CA ARG A 128 -27.42 -32.88 5.47
C ARG A 128 -25.94 -32.84 5.04
N LEU A 129 -25.01 -32.62 5.96
CA LEU A 129 -23.59 -32.68 5.63
C LEU A 129 -23.20 -34.16 5.44
N ASP A 130 -23.23 -34.66 4.21
CA ASP A 130 -22.84 -36.02 3.84
C ASP A 130 -21.56 -35.98 2.99
N ALA A 131 -20.60 -36.83 3.33
CA ALA A 131 -19.32 -36.93 2.63
C ALA A 131 -19.44 -37.62 1.26
N LYS A 132 -20.52 -38.41 1.03
CA LYS A 132 -20.71 -39.21 -0.18
C LYS A 132 -20.96 -38.41 -1.45
N SER A 133 -21.39 -37.14 -1.37
CA SER A 133 -21.72 -36.34 -2.56
C SER A 133 -20.51 -35.73 -3.29
N ILE A 134 -19.26 -35.99 -2.88
CA ILE A 134 -18.04 -35.29 -3.37
C ILE A 134 -16.93 -36.27 -3.86
N GLU A 135 -17.17 -37.59 -3.87
CA GLU A 135 -16.14 -38.63 -4.13
C GLU A 135 -15.43 -38.49 -5.48
N LYS A 136 -16.16 -38.13 -6.55
CA LYS A 136 -15.57 -37.97 -7.90
C LYS A 136 -14.54 -36.85 -8.01
N THR A 137 -14.66 -35.80 -7.19
CA THR A 137 -13.81 -34.61 -7.32
C THR A 137 -12.41 -34.83 -6.72
N GLU A 138 -12.22 -35.77 -5.79
CA GLU A 138 -10.94 -35.94 -5.09
C GLU A 138 -9.90 -36.71 -5.90
N ASN A 139 -10.30 -37.78 -6.59
CA ASN A 139 -9.40 -38.52 -7.50
C ASN A 139 -8.83 -37.60 -8.59
N PHE A 140 -9.63 -36.64 -9.06
CA PHE A 140 -9.17 -35.60 -9.99
C PHE A 140 -8.02 -34.79 -9.38
N TRP A 141 -8.20 -34.21 -8.19
CA TRP A 141 -7.17 -33.38 -7.55
C TRP A 141 -5.92 -34.17 -7.20
N TYR A 142 -6.08 -35.35 -6.61
CA TYR A 142 -4.96 -36.18 -6.20
C TYR A 142 -4.07 -36.56 -7.39
N SER A 143 -4.66 -37.05 -8.49
CA SER A 143 -3.91 -37.42 -9.70
C SER A 143 -3.17 -36.22 -10.30
N HIS A 144 -3.85 -35.09 -10.51
CA HIS A 144 -3.22 -33.92 -11.14
C HIS A 144 -2.12 -33.30 -10.26
N LEU A 145 -2.31 -33.27 -8.93
CA LEU A 145 -1.28 -32.80 -8.00
C LEU A 145 -0.10 -33.75 -7.92
N GLU A 146 -0.33 -35.06 -8.01
CA GLU A 146 0.74 -36.05 -8.05
C GLU A 146 1.55 -35.98 -9.34
N ASP A 147 0.90 -35.82 -10.50
CA ASP A 147 1.56 -35.61 -11.79
C ASP A 147 2.39 -34.33 -11.79
N PHE A 148 1.81 -33.24 -11.29
CA PHE A 148 2.49 -31.95 -11.20
C PHE A 148 3.66 -31.98 -10.20
N TYR A 149 3.50 -32.66 -9.06
CA TYR A 149 4.60 -32.91 -8.13
C TYR A 149 5.73 -33.71 -8.78
N SER A 150 5.41 -34.74 -9.56
CA SER A 150 6.39 -35.57 -10.26
C SER A 150 7.17 -34.77 -11.30
N TYR A 151 6.49 -33.92 -12.07
CA TYR A 151 7.13 -32.97 -12.98
C TYR A 151 8.10 -32.04 -12.25
N LEU A 152 7.66 -31.48 -11.12
CA LEU A 152 8.41 -30.55 -10.29
C LEU A 152 9.63 -31.22 -9.66
N PHE A 153 9.50 -32.44 -9.16
CA PHE A 153 10.58 -33.22 -8.55
C PHE A 153 11.73 -33.48 -9.55
N ASN A 154 11.37 -33.81 -10.79
CA ASN A 154 12.32 -34.10 -11.87
C ASN A 154 13.02 -32.83 -12.39
N ARG A 155 12.38 -31.66 -12.29
CA ARG A 155 12.89 -30.39 -12.83
C ARG A 155 13.23 -29.33 -11.77
N LYS A 156 13.35 -29.72 -10.50
CA LYS A 156 13.52 -28.83 -9.34
C LYS A 156 14.57 -27.72 -9.51
N LYS A 157 15.76 -28.05 -10.02
CA LYS A 157 16.83 -27.06 -10.26
C LYS A 157 16.45 -26.06 -11.37
N ARG A 158 15.89 -26.56 -12.47
CA ARG A 158 15.44 -25.72 -13.61
C ARG A 158 14.33 -24.76 -13.19
N ILE A 159 13.37 -25.23 -12.39
CA ILE A 159 12.28 -24.39 -11.88
C ILE A 159 12.82 -23.23 -11.04
N LEU A 160 13.75 -23.50 -10.11
CA LEU A 160 14.36 -22.44 -9.31
C LEU A 160 15.16 -21.44 -10.14
N VAL A 161 15.89 -21.90 -11.16
CA VAL A 161 16.61 -21.00 -12.09
C VAL A 161 15.63 -20.11 -12.85
N ILE A 162 14.51 -20.66 -13.34
CA ILE A 162 13.48 -19.88 -14.04
C ILE A 162 12.92 -18.79 -13.12
N TRP A 163 12.53 -19.14 -11.89
CA TRP A 163 12.04 -18.16 -10.92
C TRP A 163 13.10 -17.12 -10.56
N ALA A 164 14.36 -17.51 -10.41
CA ALA A 164 15.45 -16.58 -10.16
C ALA A 164 15.62 -15.58 -11.31
N VAL A 165 15.61 -16.06 -12.57
CA VAL A 165 15.71 -15.20 -13.75
C VAL A 165 14.53 -14.24 -13.84
N ILE A 166 13.29 -14.74 -13.67
CA ILE A 166 12.08 -13.90 -13.70
C ILE A 166 12.16 -12.84 -12.58
N THR A 167 12.54 -13.24 -11.38
CA THR A 167 12.66 -12.33 -10.22
C THR A 167 13.75 -11.28 -10.44
N VAL A 168 14.88 -11.63 -11.06
CA VAL A 168 15.94 -10.67 -11.39
C VAL A 168 15.48 -9.68 -12.46
N ILE A 169 14.88 -10.15 -13.55
CA ILE A 169 14.39 -9.28 -14.64
C ILE A 169 13.32 -8.31 -14.10
N THR A 170 12.33 -8.84 -13.38
CA THR A 170 11.27 -8.02 -12.79
C THR A 170 11.77 -7.16 -11.64
N GLY A 171 12.79 -7.59 -10.89
CA GLY A 171 13.45 -6.79 -9.86
C GLY A 171 14.20 -5.59 -10.43
N ILE A 172 14.85 -5.74 -11.58
CA ILE A 172 15.46 -4.61 -12.30
C ILE A 172 14.38 -3.61 -12.73
N ALA A 173 13.26 -4.10 -13.28
CA ALA A 173 12.13 -3.23 -13.63
C ALA A 173 11.51 -2.56 -12.39
N ALA A 174 11.36 -3.29 -11.28
CA ALA A 174 10.83 -2.78 -10.03
C ALA A 174 11.70 -1.64 -9.46
N GLY A 175 13.01 -1.67 -9.68
CA GLY A 175 13.92 -0.58 -9.31
C GLY A 175 13.66 0.73 -10.06
N GLN A 176 12.89 0.71 -11.15
CA GLN A 176 12.49 1.89 -11.91
C GLN A 176 11.15 2.48 -11.45
N LEU A 177 10.46 1.85 -10.49
CA LEU A 177 9.18 2.30 -9.99
C LEU A 177 9.33 3.66 -9.29
N ARG A 178 8.67 4.69 -9.83
CA ARG A 178 8.77 6.06 -9.31
C ARG A 178 7.61 6.37 -8.39
N VAL A 179 7.88 7.13 -7.33
CA VAL A 179 6.85 7.68 -6.46
C VAL A 179 6.39 9.02 -7.04
N ASN A 180 5.13 9.08 -7.48
CA ASN A 180 4.57 10.28 -8.08
C ASN A 180 3.19 10.60 -7.50
N SER A 181 2.90 11.87 -7.31
CA SER A 181 1.69 12.37 -6.67
C SER A 181 1.00 13.43 -7.49
N TYR A 182 -0.32 13.32 -7.58
CA TYR A 182 -1.22 14.22 -8.32
C TYR A 182 -2.38 14.63 -7.42
N LEU A 183 -3.00 15.78 -7.67
CA LEU A 183 -4.14 16.28 -6.91
C LEU A 183 -5.40 15.45 -7.12
N LEU A 184 -5.69 15.08 -8.38
CA LEU A 184 -6.82 14.22 -8.72
C LEU A 184 -6.42 12.74 -8.84
N ASP A 185 -5.54 12.30 -7.94
CA ASP A 185 -5.13 10.90 -7.90
C ASP A 185 -6.35 9.99 -7.74
N GLY A 186 -6.37 8.90 -8.50
CA GLY A 186 -7.43 7.89 -8.45
C GLY A 186 -8.65 8.13 -9.34
N LEU A 187 -8.84 9.28 -9.98
CA LEU A 187 -9.92 9.47 -10.96
C LEU A 187 -9.46 9.03 -12.36
N ASN A 188 -10.27 8.24 -13.07
CA ASN A 188 -9.99 7.86 -14.46
C ASN A 188 -10.14 9.06 -15.42
N ASP A 189 -9.60 8.95 -16.64
CA ASP A 189 -9.63 10.05 -17.63
C ASP A 189 -11.03 10.38 -18.15
N GLU A 190 -11.95 9.42 -18.09
CA GLU A 190 -13.34 9.61 -18.53
C GLU A 190 -14.21 10.33 -17.50
N ASN A 191 -13.74 10.44 -16.26
CA ASN A 191 -14.47 11.00 -15.16
C ASN A 191 -14.82 12.49 -15.40
N PRO A 192 -16.10 12.91 -15.22
CA PRO A 192 -16.52 14.30 -15.46
C PRO A 192 -15.74 15.34 -14.65
N GLN A 193 -15.40 15.03 -13.39
CA GLN A 193 -14.63 15.93 -12.53
C GLN A 193 -13.19 16.07 -13.04
N ARG A 194 -12.56 14.99 -13.52
CA ARG A 194 -11.21 15.05 -14.12
C ARG A 194 -11.21 15.84 -15.44
N LYS A 195 -12.25 15.71 -16.27
CA LYS A 195 -12.42 16.51 -17.50
C LYS A 195 -12.60 18.00 -17.18
N ALA A 196 -13.43 18.33 -16.20
CA ALA A 196 -13.62 19.70 -15.74
C ALA A 196 -12.31 20.31 -15.19
N PHE A 197 -11.56 19.53 -14.41
CA PHE A 197 -10.26 19.96 -13.90
C PHE A 197 -9.24 20.23 -15.02
N ARG A 198 -9.16 19.35 -16.03
CA ARG A 198 -8.32 19.57 -17.23
C ARG A 198 -8.73 20.82 -18.02
N PHE A 199 -10.02 21.15 -18.05
CA PHE A 199 -10.48 22.40 -18.64
C PHE A 199 -9.91 23.62 -17.91
N PHE A 200 -9.92 23.63 -16.57
CA PHE A 200 -9.31 24.71 -15.79
C PHE A 200 -7.79 24.77 -15.95
N GLU A 201 -7.12 23.62 -15.99
CA GLU A 201 -5.68 23.53 -16.29
C GLU A 201 -5.34 24.22 -17.62
N ALA A 202 -6.07 23.89 -18.68
CA ALA A 202 -5.80 24.40 -20.02
C ALA A 202 -6.21 25.87 -20.25
N ASN A 203 -7.16 26.41 -19.47
CA ASN A 203 -7.76 27.73 -19.75
C ASN A 203 -7.53 28.79 -18.65
N PHE A 204 -7.14 28.42 -17.42
CA PHE A 204 -7.08 29.33 -16.27
C PHE A 204 -5.75 29.26 -15.50
N ALA A 205 -4.64 29.20 -16.24
CA ALA A 205 -3.27 29.25 -15.71
C ALA A 205 -2.90 28.10 -14.74
N GLY A 206 -3.64 26.99 -14.81
CA GLY A 206 -3.47 25.87 -13.90
C GLY A 206 -4.43 25.87 -12.72
N SER A 207 -4.50 24.73 -12.06
CA SER A 207 -5.40 24.42 -10.94
C SER A 207 -4.64 24.00 -9.69
N ARG A 208 -3.35 23.64 -9.82
CA ARG A 208 -2.48 23.31 -8.71
C ARG A 208 -2.02 24.60 -8.00
N PRO A 209 -2.31 24.76 -6.69
CA PRO A 209 -1.83 25.92 -5.95
C PRO A 209 -0.31 25.92 -5.84
N PHE A 210 0.31 27.06 -6.11
CA PHE A 210 1.73 27.30 -5.90
C PHE A 210 1.92 28.30 -4.76
N GLU A 211 2.85 28.01 -3.86
CA GLU A 211 3.19 28.93 -2.77
C GLU A 211 4.65 28.80 -2.35
N VAL A 212 5.34 29.94 -2.28
CA VAL A 212 6.68 30.06 -1.75
C VAL A 212 6.75 31.24 -0.79
N SER A 213 7.33 30.98 0.38
CA SER A 213 7.68 32.01 1.36
C SER A 213 9.11 32.46 1.11
N ILE A 214 9.33 33.77 0.99
CA ILE A 214 10.65 34.39 0.86
C ILE A 214 10.97 35.13 2.15
N GLN A 215 11.98 34.68 2.87
CA GLN A 215 12.46 35.29 4.10
C GLN A 215 13.66 36.19 3.82
N LEU A 216 13.66 37.42 4.32
CA LEU A 216 14.82 38.31 4.33
C LEU A 216 15.86 37.82 5.36
N LEU A 217 17.13 37.75 4.94
CA LEU A 217 18.26 37.38 5.77
C LEU A 217 18.98 38.64 6.26
N GLY A 218 19.01 38.83 7.58
CA GLY A 218 19.57 40.02 8.23
C GLY A 218 18.52 41.06 8.61
N ASP A 219 18.99 42.20 9.11
CA ASP A 219 18.11 43.32 9.47
C ASP A 219 17.75 44.14 8.23
N GLY A 220 16.46 44.44 8.06
CA GLY A 220 15.99 45.26 6.95
C GLY A 220 14.48 45.16 6.76
N ASP A 221 13.99 45.82 5.71
CA ASP A 221 12.58 45.82 5.33
C ASP A 221 12.41 45.19 3.94
N ILE A 222 11.65 44.10 3.85
CA ILE A 222 11.37 43.37 2.60
C ILE A 222 10.62 44.22 1.57
N MET A 223 9.92 45.27 2.00
CA MET A 223 9.22 46.24 1.17
C MET A 223 10.13 47.34 0.63
N SER A 224 11.40 47.43 1.04
CA SER A 224 12.34 48.40 0.49
C SER A 224 12.53 48.23 -1.02
N LEU A 225 12.80 49.34 -1.75
CA LEU A 225 12.92 49.33 -3.22
C LEU A 225 13.93 48.30 -3.73
N GLU A 226 15.05 48.14 -3.04
CA GLU A 226 16.08 47.18 -3.41
C GLU A 226 15.59 45.73 -3.24
N ASN A 227 14.87 45.43 -2.15
CA ASN A 227 14.30 44.10 -1.90
C ASN A 227 13.16 43.80 -2.88
N ILE A 228 12.27 44.75 -3.15
CA ILE A 228 11.17 44.61 -4.11
C ILE A 228 11.68 44.39 -5.54
N ARG A 229 12.78 45.03 -5.95
CA ARG A 229 13.42 44.75 -7.26
C ARG A 229 13.98 43.33 -7.35
N ALA A 230 14.59 42.85 -6.29
CA ALA A 230 15.08 41.49 -6.24
C ALA A 230 13.93 40.47 -6.23
N LEU A 231 12.85 40.74 -5.48
CA LEU A 231 11.61 39.97 -5.53
C LEU A 231 10.98 39.98 -6.92
N ASP A 232 11.08 41.07 -7.69
CA ASP A 232 10.59 41.13 -9.07
C ASP A 232 11.38 40.21 -10.00
N SER A 233 12.70 40.10 -9.80
CA SER A 233 13.52 39.11 -10.52
C SER A 233 13.13 37.68 -10.17
N ILE A 234 12.83 37.41 -8.89
CA ILE A 234 12.34 36.10 -8.43
C ILE A 234 10.97 35.79 -9.03
N GLN A 235 10.05 36.76 -9.03
CA GLN A 235 8.73 36.62 -9.64
C GLN A 235 8.83 36.35 -11.14
N ASN A 236 9.70 37.06 -11.87
CA ASN A 236 9.89 36.84 -13.30
C ASN A 236 10.47 35.44 -13.60
N TYR A 237 11.37 34.92 -12.76
CA TYR A 237 11.83 33.54 -12.88
C TYR A 237 10.69 32.54 -12.65
N LEU A 238 9.86 32.77 -11.62
CA LEU A 238 8.70 31.93 -11.33
C LEU A 238 7.68 31.94 -12.48
N ASP A 239 7.45 33.09 -13.11
CA ASP A 239 6.56 33.20 -14.27
C ASP A 239 7.13 32.48 -15.50
N THR A 240 8.39 32.76 -15.86
CA THR A 240 8.95 32.34 -17.17
C THR A 240 9.61 30.96 -17.17
N ALA A 241 10.36 30.61 -16.12
CA ALA A 241 11.16 29.38 -16.07
C ALA A 241 10.49 28.29 -15.22
N TYR A 242 9.75 28.68 -14.17
CA TYR A 242 9.01 27.74 -13.33
C TYR A 242 7.60 27.43 -13.90
N ASP A 243 7.03 28.34 -14.69
CA ASP A 243 5.68 28.27 -15.27
C ASP A 243 4.56 28.41 -14.21
N VAL A 244 4.73 29.40 -13.31
CA VAL A 244 3.70 29.80 -12.35
C VAL A 244 2.84 30.88 -12.97
N GLY A 245 1.56 30.59 -13.18
CA GLY A 245 0.59 31.57 -13.63
C GLY A 245 -0.09 32.33 -12.50
N SER A 246 -0.68 33.48 -12.84
CA SER A 246 -1.48 34.31 -11.93
C SER A 246 -0.77 34.65 -10.60
N ILE A 247 0.53 35.00 -10.66
CA ILE A 247 1.33 35.25 -9.47
C ILE A 247 0.83 36.48 -8.70
N THR A 248 0.59 36.32 -7.40
CA THR A 248 0.37 37.43 -6.48
C THR A 248 1.44 37.44 -5.38
N SER A 249 1.97 38.64 -5.12
CA SER A 249 3.14 38.89 -4.28
C SER A 249 3.17 40.36 -3.82
N PRO A 250 4.09 40.76 -2.93
CA PRO A 250 4.34 42.17 -2.64
C PRO A 250 4.69 43.00 -3.89
N VAL A 251 5.37 42.42 -4.87
CA VAL A 251 5.70 43.09 -6.14
C VAL A 251 4.43 43.40 -6.93
N THR A 252 3.54 42.42 -7.05
CA THR A 252 2.23 42.59 -7.71
C THR A 252 1.38 43.64 -6.99
N LEU A 253 1.44 43.69 -5.65
CA LEU A 253 0.78 44.72 -4.85
C LEU A 253 1.31 46.13 -5.18
N ILE A 254 2.63 46.32 -5.20
CA ILE A 254 3.26 47.61 -5.52
C ILE A 254 2.95 48.04 -6.96
N LYS A 255 3.09 47.14 -7.94
CA LYS A 255 2.78 47.44 -9.36
C LYS A 255 1.30 47.82 -9.55
N ASN A 256 0.38 47.08 -8.94
CA ASN A 256 -1.05 47.39 -9.01
C ASN A 256 -1.38 48.71 -8.31
N PHE A 257 -0.81 48.96 -7.14
CA PHE A 257 -1.07 50.19 -6.41
C PHE A 257 -0.51 51.41 -7.16
N ASN A 258 0.69 51.29 -7.76
CA ASN A 258 1.24 52.32 -8.62
C ASN A 258 0.28 52.63 -9.78
N ARG A 259 -0.19 51.60 -10.49
CA ARG A 259 -1.22 51.73 -11.53
C ARG A 259 -2.50 52.41 -11.02
N THR A 260 -3.03 52.03 -9.87
CA THR A 260 -4.25 52.62 -9.30
C THR A 260 -4.09 54.10 -8.99
N THR A 261 -2.94 54.51 -8.45
CA THR A 261 -2.67 55.93 -8.17
C THR A 261 -2.50 56.78 -9.44
N HIS A 262 -2.31 56.14 -10.60
CA HIS A 262 -2.21 56.77 -11.92
C HIS A 262 -3.43 56.44 -12.79
N ALA A 263 -4.63 56.57 -12.21
CA ALA A 263 -5.93 56.40 -12.89
C ALA A 263 -6.12 55.04 -13.58
N GLY A 264 -5.38 54.01 -13.17
CA GLY A 264 -5.50 52.66 -13.72
C GLY A 264 -4.75 52.41 -15.03
N SER A 265 -3.88 53.34 -15.47
CA SER A 265 -3.09 53.16 -16.72
C SER A 265 -2.08 52.01 -16.62
N MET A 266 -2.02 51.17 -17.66
CA MET A 266 -1.07 50.06 -17.74
C MET A 266 0.39 50.51 -17.88
N ASP A 267 0.64 51.74 -18.33
CA ASP A 267 2.00 52.30 -18.41
C ASP A 267 2.67 52.43 -17.03
N PHE A 268 1.86 52.38 -15.97
CA PHE A 268 2.26 52.45 -14.57
C PHE A 268 2.19 51.10 -13.85
N TYR A 269 1.94 49.99 -14.57
CA TYR A 269 2.10 48.62 -14.03
C TYR A 269 3.59 48.22 -13.99
N LYS A 270 4.37 49.01 -13.26
CA LYS A 270 5.82 48.86 -13.11
C LYS A 270 6.24 49.33 -11.72
N LEU A 271 7.42 48.90 -11.30
CA LEU A 271 8.02 49.36 -10.06
C LEU A 271 8.44 50.84 -10.17
N PRO A 272 8.42 51.60 -9.06
CA PRO A 272 8.95 52.96 -9.01
C PRO A 272 10.41 53.05 -9.48
N HIS A 273 10.76 54.16 -10.12
CA HIS A 273 12.09 54.34 -10.72
C HIS A 273 13.15 54.67 -9.67
N ASN A 274 12.76 55.40 -8.62
CA ASN A 274 13.67 55.86 -7.58
C ASN A 274 13.10 55.66 -6.17
N LYS A 275 13.98 55.78 -5.18
CA LYS A 275 13.67 55.55 -3.76
C LYS A 275 12.57 56.49 -3.24
N ASN A 276 12.61 57.77 -3.63
CA ASN A 276 11.62 58.77 -3.19
C ASN A 276 10.20 58.46 -3.69
N GLU A 277 10.06 58.00 -4.94
CA GLU A 277 8.78 57.61 -5.51
C GLU A 277 8.23 56.36 -4.80
N HIS A 278 9.11 55.41 -4.51
CA HIS A 278 8.77 54.18 -3.77
C HIS A 278 8.30 54.47 -2.34
N GLU A 279 9.03 55.29 -1.58
CA GLU A 279 8.66 55.65 -0.20
C GLU A 279 7.34 56.43 -0.14
N LYS A 280 7.10 57.34 -1.10
CA LYS A 280 5.80 58.02 -1.22
C LYS A 280 4.67 57.04 -1.49
N LEU A 281 4.93 56.02 -2.31
CA LEU A 281 3.95 54.99 -2.63
C LEU A 281 3.66 54.09 -1.40
N LEU A 282 4.70 53.69 -0.64
CA LEU A 282 4.56 52.93 0.60
C LEU A 282 3.79 53.72 1.66
N SER A 283 4.11 54.99 1.89
CA SER A 283 3.39 55.82 2.87
C SER A 283 1.90 55.95 2.53
N LYS A 284 1.56 56.09 1.24
CA LYS A 284 0.17 56.03 0.77
C LYS A 284 -0.42 54.64 1.01
N LEU A 285 0.32 53.58 0.66
CA LEU A 285 -0.12 52.21 0.88
C LEU A 285 -0.42 51.95 2.36
N GLU A 286 0.40 52.39 3.31
CA GLU A 286 0.14 52.26 4.75
C GLU A 286 -1.11 53.03 5.18
N THR A 287 -1.28 54.25 4.67
CA THR A 287 -2.45 55.11 4.96
C THR A 287 -3.75 54.45 4.49
N TYR A 288 -3.73 53.79 3.33
CA TYR A 288 -4.89 53.10 2.75
C TYR A 288 -4.92 51.58 3.04
N GLY A 289 -3.86 51.04 3.65
CA GLY A 289 -3.47 49.62 3.61
C GLY A 289 -4.21 48.72 4.58
N LYS A 290 -4.74 49.29 5.66
CA LYS A 290 -5.63 48.58 6.59
C LYS A 290 -6.90 48.04 5.90
N LYS A 291 -7.28 48.57 4.72
CA LYS A 291 -8.38 48.05 3.88
C LYS A 291 -7.91 47.11 2.77
N LEU A 292 -6.62 47.08 2.45
CA LEU A 292 -6.04 46.33 1.32
C LEU A 292 -5.42 44.98 1.74
N ASN A 293 -5.50 44.60 3.02
CA ASN A 293 -4.96 43.34 3.57
C ASN A 293 -3.51 43.07 3.17
N VAL A 294 -2.63 44.06 3.33
CA VAL A 294 -1.18 43.94 3.05
C VAL A 294 -0.56 42.78 3.84
N ASP A 295 -1.08 42.50 5.03
CA ASP A 295 -0.74 41.36 5.91
C ASP A 295 -0.87 39.98 5.24
N HIS A 296 -1.57 39.84 4.11
CA HIS A 296 -1.64 38.59 3.35
C HIS A 296 -0.38 38.31 2.51
N PHE A 297 0.42 39.35 2.22
CA PHE A 297 1.60 39.30 1.38
C PHE A 297 2.89 39.46 2.16
N VAL A 298 2.85 40.19 3.28
CA VAL A 298 4.02 40.45 4.12
C VAL A 298 3.66 40.25 5.58
N ASP A 299 4.56 39.68 6.39
CA ASP A 299 4.33 39.55 7.82
C ASP A 299 4.46 40.90 8.54
N ARG A 300 3.93 40.99 9.76
CA ARG A 300 3.94 42.26 10.53
C ARG A 300 5.34 42.82 10.84
N LYS A 301 6.37 41.98 10.77
CA LYS A 301 7.77 42.38 10.99
C LYS A 301 8.53 42.60 9.67
N GLU A 302 7.85 42.50 8.54
CA GLU A 302 8.40 42.74 7.19
C GLU A 302 9.64 41.90 6.87
N ASN A 303 9.69 40.69 7.42
CA ASN A 303 10.75 39.70 7.23
C ASN A 303 10.36 38.60 6.23
N TYR A 304 9.07 38.38 6.00
CA TYR A 304 8.55 37.33 5.15
C TYR A 304 7.65 37.90 4.07
N ALA A 305 7.91 37.54 2.82
CA ALA A 305 7.06 37.80 1.68
C ALA A 305 6.42 36.49 1.21
N ARG A 306 5.11 36.52 1.02
CA ARG A 306 4.34 35.42 0.44
C ARG A 306 4.20 35.63 -1.06
N VAL A 307 4.68 34.68 -1.85
CA VAL A 307 4.44 34.61 -3.30
C VAL A 307 3.54 33.41 -3.55
N ASN A 308 2.35 33.65 -4.09
CA ASN A 308 1.41 32.61 -4.45
C ASN A 308 1.10 32.66 -5.96
N GLY A 309 0.58 31.56 -6.48
CA GLY A 309 0.11 31.48 -7.86
C GLY A 309 -0.59 30.16 -8.13
N ARG A 310 -0.78 29.84 -9.41
CA ARG A 310 -1.31 28.55 -9.87
C ARG A 310 -0.41 27.97 -10.95
N MET A 311 -0.48 26.67 -11.12
CA MET A 311 0.26 25.96 -12.15
C MET A 311 -0.44 24.68 -12.54
N LEU A 312 0.08 24.06 -13.59
CA LEU A 312 -0.36 22.75 -14.04
C LEU A 312 0.01 21.66 -13.01
N ASP A 313 -0.85 20.65 -12.86
CA ASP A 313 -0.60 19.47 -12.06
C ASP A 313 0.19 18.41 -12.85
N GLU A 314 1.48 18.69 -13.08
CA GLU A 314 2.39 17.81 -13.83
C GLU A 314 2.92 16.61 -13.01
N GLY A 315 2.58 16.59 -11.71
CA GLY A 315 3.02 15.56 -10.76
C GLY A 315 4.26 15.97 -9.95
N SER A 316 4.40 15.35 -8.77
CA SER A 316 5.44 15.67 -7.79
C SER A 316 6.88 15.48 -8.30
N ILE A 317 7.11 14.59 -9.27
CA ILE A 317 8.46 14.34 -9.80
C ILE A 317 8.98 15.54 -10.58
N ILE A 318 8.18 16.05 -11.52
CA ILE A 318 8.53 17.21 -12.36
C ILE A 318 8.69 18.45 -11.45
N LEU A 319 7.80 18.62 -10.48
CA LEU A 319 7.88 19.71 -9.52
C LEU A 319 9.13 19.64 -8.65
N LYS A 320 9.58 18.44 -8.26
CA LYS A 320 10.83 18.30 -7.51
C LYS A 320 12.05 18.73 -8.33
N GLU A 321 12.04 18.52 -9.64
CA GLU A 321 13.07 19.02 -10.55
C GLU A 321 12.99 20.55 -10.71
N LYS A 322 11.79 21.11 -10.94
CA LYS A 322 11.57 22.57 -10.96
C LYS A 322 12.03 23.25 -9.65
N ASN A 323 11.70 22.66 -8.50
CA ASN A 323 12.16 23.10 -7.18
C ASN A 323 13.69 23.13 -7.08
N LYS A 324 14.38 22.13 -7.64
CA LYS A 324 15.85 22.07 -7.63
C LYS A 324 16.47 23.20 -8.45
N HIS A 325 15.92 23.49 -9.64
CA HIS A 325 16.39 24.58 -10.48
C HIS A 325 16.11 25.95 -9.86
N PHE A 326 14.93 26.14 -9.26
CA PHE A 326 14.62 27.36 -8.51
C PHE A 326 15.53 27.58 -7.32
N ASN A 327 15.79 26.54 -6.52
CA ASN A 327 16.73 26.65 -5.39
C ASN A 327 18.14 26.99 -5.87
N ALA A 328 18.62 26.38 -6.96
CA ALA A 328 19.92 26.74 -7.54
C ALA A 328 19.98 28.21 -8.01
N PHE A 329 18.89 28.72 -8.61
CA PHE A 329 18.76 30.14 -8.95
C PHE A 329 18.81 31.03 -7.70
N MET A 330 18.04 30.70 -6.66
CA MET A 330 18.05 31.43 -5.38
C MET A 330 19.44 31.42 -4.75
N ASP A 331 20.12 30.27 -4.75
CA ASP A 331 21.44 30.13 -4.15
C ASP A 331 22.51 30.95 -4.89
N THR A 332 22.40 31.02 -6.21
CA THR A 332 23.35 31.74 -7.08
C THR A 332 23.21 33.26 -6.96
N TYR A 333 21.98 33.78 -6.93
CA TYR A 333 21.74 35.22 -7.04
C TYR A 333 21.31 35.89 -5.73
N PHE A 334 20.77 35.14 -4.77
CA PHE A 334 20.09 35.68 -3.60
C PHE A 334 20.43 34.98 -2.27
N SER A 335 21.37 34.02 -2.23
CA SER A 335 21.69 33.22 -1.03
C SER A 335 22.05 34.03 0.22
N THR A 336 22.68 35.19 0.05
CA THR A 336 23.07 36.06 1.17
C THR A 336 21.94 36.98 1.64
N ARG A 337 20.86 37.11 0.84
CA ARG A 337 19.80 38.09 1.05
C ARG A 337 18.46 37.46 1.37
N PHE A 338 18.13 36.34 0.73
CA PHE A 338 16.83 35.68 0.87
C PHE A 338 16.97 34.19 1.09
N LYS A 339 16.05 33.65 1.89
CA LYS A 339 15.79 32.22 1.98
C LYS A 339 14.40 31.93 1.46
N ALA A 340 14.30 31.17 0.38
CA ALA A 340 13.04 30.69 -0.14
C ALA A 340 12.63 29.37 0.51
N THR A 341 11.34 29.18 0.77
CA THR A 341 10.78 27.92 1.29
C THR A 341 9.44 27.66 0.65
N PHE A 342 9.35 26.57 -0.11
CA PHE A 342 8.10 26.09 -0.69
C PHE A 342 7.14 25.65 0.42
N THR A 343 5.87 26.08 0.30
CA THR A 343 4.84 25.84 1.31
C THR A 343 3.47 25.64 0.64
N GLY A 344 2.40 25.67 1.41
CA GLY A 344 1.03 25.53 0.93
C GLY A 344 0.59 24.07 0.75
N ALA A 345 -0.70 23.91 0.45
CA ALA A 345 -1.36 22.60 0.48
C ALA A 345 -0.75 21.60 -0.51
N ALA A 346 -0.37 22.03 -1.72
CA ALA A 346 0.19 21.13 -2.73
C ALA A 346 1.54 20.52 -2.31
N VAL A 347 2.43 21.33 -1.72
CA VAL A 347 3.73 20.87 -1.21
C VAL A 347 3.54 19.94 0.00
N MET A 348 2.60 20.28 0.88
CA MET A 348 2.25 19.41 2.01
C MET A 348 1.73 18.06 1.53
N MET A 349 0.87 18.03 0.50
CA MET A 349 0.35 16.80 -0.10
C MET A 349 1.48 15.94 -0.70
N ASP A 350 2.37 16.51 -1.51
CA ASP A 350 3.50 15.78 -2.10
C ASP A 350 4.40 15.14 -1.05
N ASN A 351 4.78 15.93 -0.04
CA ASN A 351 5.62 15.46 1.05
C ASN A 351 4.90 14.37 1.83
N THR A 352 3.62 14.58 2.15
CA THR A 352 2.78 13.60 2.85
C THR A 352 2.70 12.28 2.08
N HIS A 353 2.46 12.32 0.78
CA HIS A 353 2.44 11.12 -0.07
C HIS A 353 3.78 10.40 -0.09
N ALA A 354 4.89 11.11 -0.28
CA ALA A 354 6.23 10.51 -0.25
C ALA A 354 6.55 9.87 1.12
N TYR A 355 6.20 10.55 2.22
CA TYR A 355 6.35 10.01 3.57
C TYR A 355 5.52 8.74 3.78
N ILE A 356 4.28 8.69 3.28
CA ILE A 356 3.45 7.50 3.48
C ILE A 356 3.99 6.32 2.70
N VAL A 357 4.38 6.51 1.44
CA VAL A 357 4.95 5.42 0.64
C VAL A 357 6.19 4.86 1.33
N ALA A 358 7.05 5.72 1.89
CA ALA A 358 8.20 5.29 2.68
C ALA A 358 7.79 4.59 4.00
N ASN A 359 6.74 5.06 4.69
CA ASN A 359 6.23 4.43 5.91
C ASN A 359 5.63 3.04 5.64
N VAL A 360 4.90 2.89 4.54
CA VAL A 360 4.36 1.61 4.08
C VAL A 360 5.48 0.66 3.70
N ALA A 361 6.51 1.13 2.98
CA ALA A 361 7.68 0.30 2.68
C ALA A 361 8.41 -0.17 3.97
N ARG A 362 8.59 0.72 4.94
CA ARG A 362 9.15 0.36 6.26
C ARG A 362 8.25 -0.59 7.04
N GLY A 363 6.94 -0.38 7.00
CA GLY A 363 5.93 -1.26 7.60
C GLY A 363 5.98 -2.67 7.01
N LEU A 364 6.13 -2.79 5.69
CA LEU A 364 6.32 -4.08 5.01
C LEU A 364 7.58 -4.80 5.48
N VAL A 365 8.71 -4.10 5.57
CA VAL A 365 9.95 -4.68 6.11
C VAL A 365 9.75 -5.14 7.55
N GLY A 366 9.11 -4.33 8.39
CA GLY A 366 8.74 -4.70 9.75
C GLY A 366 7.86 -5.96 9.82
N ALA A 367 6.85 -6.04 8.95
CA ALA A 367 5.97 -7.21 8.84
C ALA A 367 6.73 -8.47 8.39
N ILE A 368 7.63 -8.36 7.39
CA ILE A 368 8.49 -9.45 6.93
C ILE A 368 9.35 -9.98 8.08
N LEU A 369 9.99 -9.10 8.85
CA LEU A 369 10.83 -9.48 9.99
C LEU A 369 10.01 -10.17 11.09
N LEU A 370 8.85 -9.60 11.43
CA LEU A 370 8.00 -10.15 12.49
C LEU A 370 7.40 -11.50 12.10
N ILE A 371 6.97 -11.66 10.85
CA ILE A 371 6.52 -12.94 10.30
C ILE A 371 7.69 -13.94 10.26
N GLY A 372 8.89 -13.50 9.89
CA GLY A 372 10.10 -14.32 9.97
C GLY A 372 10.39 -14.82 11.38
N MET A 373 10.19 -13.98 12.40
CA MET A 373 10.31 -14.35 13.81
C MET A 373 9.26 -15.39 14.22
N ILE A 374 8.00 -15.22 13.80
CA ILE A 374 6.93 -16.19 14.06
C ILE A 374 7.23 -17.53 13.39
N MET A 375 7.68 -17.52 12.13
CA MET A 375 8.11 -18.73 11.41
C MET A 375 9.29 -19.41 12.12
N GLY A 376 10.26 -18.62 12.62
CA GLY A 376 11.40 -19.10 13.38
C GLY A 376 10.97 -19.80 14.66
N PHE A 377 10.02 -19.20 15.39
CA PHE A 377 9.41 -19.79 16.57
C PHE A 377 8.64 -21.08 16.25
N LEU A 378 7.80 -21.06 15.21
CA LEU A 378 6.92 -22.17 14.83
C LEU A 378 7.68 -23.40 14.31
N PHE A 379 8.69 -23.18 13.48
CA PHE A 379 9.43 -24.24 12.79
C PHE A 379 10.80 -24.54 13.38
N ARG A 380 11.30 -23.70 14.31
CA ARG A 380 12.61 -23.86 14.97
C ARG A 380 13.77 -24.12 13.99
N SER A 381 13.68 -23.52 12.80
CA SER A 381 14.62 -23.76 11.70
C SER A 381 14.78 -22.51 10.85
N TRP A 382 15.95 -21.88 10.93
CA TRP A 382 16.28 -20.70 10.12
C TRP A 382 16.23 -20.98 8.60
N ARG A 383 16.50 -22.22 8.18
CA ARG A 383 16.38 -22.62 6.77
C ARG A 383 14.93 -22.57 6.30
N ILE A 384 13.99 -23.05 7.12
CA ILE A 384 12.55 -22.97 6.82
C ILE A 384 12.09 -21.51 6.77
N VAL A 385 12.59 -20.66 7.68
CA VAL A 385 12.33 -19.21 7.66
C VAL A 385 12.77 -18.59 6.35
N ILE A 386 14.02 -18.78 5.93
CA ILE A 386 14.52 -18.20 4.68
C ILE A 386 13.74 -18.73 3.48
N ILE A 387 13.51 -20.04 3.40
CA ILE A 387 12.73 -20.64 2.30
C ILE A 387 11.34 -20.00 2.23
N SER A 388 10.65 -19.88 3.37
CA SER A 388 9.33 -19.26 3.46
C SER A 388 9.34 -17.80 3.05
N LEU A 389 10.29 -16.99 3.55
CA LEU A 389 10.39 -15.57 3.22
C LEU A 389 10.67 -15.39 1.72
N VAL A 390 11.60 -16.15 1.15
CA VAL A 390 11.92 -16.09 -0.29
C VAL A 390 10.69 -16.44 -1.13
N THR A 391 9.97 -17.51 -0.79
CA THR A 391 8.73 -17.90 -1.49
C THR A 391 7.69 -16.78 -1.50
N ASN A 392 7.57 -16.00 -0.43
CA ASN A 392 6.56 -14.94 -0.30
C ASN A 392 7.03 -13.57 -0.80
N ILE A 393 8.34 -13.30 -0.87
CA ILE A 393 8.90 -12.04 -1.40
C ILE A 393 8.92 -12.04 -2.93
N ILE A 394 9.18 -13.19 -3.56
CA ILE A 394 9.23 -13.34 -5.03
C ILE A 394 7.96 -12.76 -5.71
N PRO A 395 6.73 -13.10 -5.30
CA PRO A 395 5.50 -12.53 -5.87
C PRO A 395 5.42 -11.01 -5.78
N LEU A 396 5.91 -10.42 -4.68
CA LEU A 396 5.92 -8.97 -4.49
C LEU A 396 6.86 -8.29 -5.49
N ILE A 397 8.08 -8.82 -5.66
CA ILE A 397 9.06 -8.29 -6.60
C ILE A 397 8.54 -8.37 -8.03
N ILE A 398 7.96 -9.51 -8.41
CA ILE A 398 7.38 -9.70 -9.75
C ILE A 398 6.22 -8.73 -9.98
N THR A 399 5.34 -8.56 -9.00
CA THR A 399 4.22 -7.60 -9.10
C THR A 399 4.75 -6.17 -9.27
N ALA A 400 5.74 -5.75 -8.46
CA ALA A 400 6.35 -4.43 -8.59
C ALA A 400 7.00 -4.22 -9.97
N GLY A 401 7.66 -5.25 -10.51
CA GLY A 401 8.23 -5.22 -11.85
C GLY A 401 7.17 -5.09 -12.94
N ILE A 402 6.07 -5.84 -12.84
CA ILE A 402 4.94 -5.73 -13.78
C ILE A 402 4.30 -4.34 -13.71
N MET A 403 4.12 -3.78 -12.51
CA MET A 403 3.64 -2.41 -12.33
C MET A 403 4.54 -1.40 -13.05
N ALA A 404 5.86 -1.50 -12.85
CA ALA A 404 6.82 -0.61 -13.49
C ALA A 404 6.81 -0.73 -15.03
N LEU A 405 6.74 -1.96 -15.56
CA LEU A 405 6.66 -2.22 -17.01
C LEU A 405 5.38 -1.67 -17.64
N ASN A 406 4.27 -1.64 -16.89
CA ASN A 406 3.01 -1.04 -17.31
C ASN A 406 2.97 0.48 -17.12
N GLY A 407 4.07 1.11 -16.70
CA GLY A 407 4.13 2.56 -16.45
C GLY A 407 3.32 3.01 -15.23
N ILE A 408 2.99 2.09 -14.33
CA ILE A 408 2.23 2.43 -13.12
C ILE A 408 3.18 2.92 -12.04
N GLU A 409 2.90 4.13 -11.58
CA GLU A 409 3.67 4.78 -10.53
C GLU A 409 3.24 4.33 -9.14
N MET A 410 4.17 4.40 -8.20
CA MET A 410 3.88 4.17 -6.79
C MET A 410 3.16 5.37 -6.20
N ARG A 411 1.96 5.12 -5.68
CA ARG A 411 1.05 6.09 -5.09
C ARG A 411 0.60 5.59 -3.72
N LEU A 412 -0.11 6.43 -2.97
CA LEU A 412 -0.67 6.03 -1.68
C LEU A 412 -1.53 4.76 -1.82
N SER A 413 -2.46 4.74 -2.77
CA SER A 413 -3.38 3.62 -3.01
C SER A 413 -2.69 2.35 -3.46
N THR A 414 -1.60 2.43 -4.24
CA THR A 414 -0.88 1.24 -4.75
C THR A 414 0.17 0.72 -3.76
N SER A 415 0.67 1.56 -2.85
CA SER A 415 1.66 1.15 -1.86
C SER A 415 1.15 0.06 -0.89
N VAL A 416 -0.12 0.13 -0.49
CA VAL A 416 -0.70 -0.84 0.47
C VAL A 416 -0.86 -2.25 -0.11
N ILE A 417 -0.85 -2.40 -1.45
CA ILE A 417 -0.95 -3.69 -2.16
C ILE A 417 0.06 -4.69 -1.61
N PHE A 418 1.31 -4.27 -1.43
CA PHE A 418 2.39 -5.16 -1.05
C PHE A 418 2.23 -5.70 0.37
N ILE A 419 1.79 -4.86 1.31
CA ILE A 419 1.53 -5.29 2.69
C ILE A 419 0.35 -6.26 2.75
N ILE A 420 -0.75 -5.93 2.07
CA ILE A 420 -1.96 -6.76 2.04
C ILE A 420 -1.62 -8.12 1.42
N SER A 421 -1.02 -8.12 0.23
CA SER A 421 -0.67 -9.35 -0.49
C SER A 421 0.34 -10.19 0.29
N PHE A 422 1.33 -9.59 0.95
CA PHE A 422 2.28 -10.33 1.78
C PHE A 422 1.62 -10.98 2.98
N GLY A 423 0.78 -10.23 3.70
CA GLY A 423 0.05 -10.75 4.86
C GLY A 423 -0.82 -11.97 4.51
N ILE A 424 -1.47 -11.94 3.33
CA ILE A 424 -2.30 -13.04 2.85
C ILE A 424 -1.46 -14.20 2.29
N ALA A 425 -0.42 -13.94 1.48
CA ALA A 425 0.38 -14.99 0.84
C ALA A 425 1.11 -15.91 1.83
N VAL A 426 1.49 -15.37 2.99
CA VAL A 426 2.16 -16.12 4.06
C VAL A 426 1.27 -17.24 4.61
N ASP A 427 -0.06 -17.08 4.56
CA ASP A 427 -1.06 -18.07 5.01
C ASP A 427 -0.83 -19.45 4.36
N ASP A 428 -0.80 -19.48 3.03
CA ASP A 428 -0.63 -20.71 2.24
C ASP A 428 0.70 -21.42 2.58
N THR A 429 1.74 -20.64 2.85
CA THR A 429 3.06 -21.15 3.23
C THR A 429 3.04 -21.78 4.62
N ILE A 430 2.36 -21.16 5.60
CA ILE A 430 2.22 -21.73 6.96
C ILE A 430 1.42 -23.02 6.90
N HIS A 431 0.30 -23.06 6.16
CA HIS A 431 -0.50 -24.27 6.02
C HIS A 431 0.30 -25.42 5.40
N PHE A 432 1.05 -25.15 4.31
CA PHE A 432 1.91 -26.14 3.68
C PHE A 432 3.00 -26.64 4.65
N LEU A 433 3.74 -25.72 5.29
CA LEU A 433 4.85 -26.08 6.18
C LEU A 433 4.37 -26.77 7.46
N SER A 434 3.21 -26.40 8.00
CA SER A 434 2.62 -27.02 9.19
C SER A 434 2.26 -28.49 8.91
N LYS A 435 1.64 -28.76 7.76
CA LYS A 435 1.37 -30.14 7.33
C LYS A 435 2.66 -30.90 7.06
N PHE A 436 3.63 -30.29 6.38
CA PHE A 436 4.94 -30.91 6.17
C PHE A 436 5.61 -31.30 7.50
N LYS A 437 5.63 -30.41 8.49
CA LYS A 437 6.16 -30.68 9.85
C LYS A 437 5.42 -31.85 10.50
N HIS A 438 4.09 -31.87 10.40
CA HIS A 438 3.27 -32.95 10.93
C HIS A 438 3.61 -34.30 10.28
N GLU A 439 3.78 -34.37 8.95
CA GLU A 439 4.13 -35.59 8.24
C GLU A 439 5.52 -36.13 8.62
N ILE A 440 6.49 -35.24 8.83
CA ILE A 440 7.83 -35.62 9.33
C ILE A 440 7.76 -36.17 10.76
N LEU A 441 6.99 -35.51 11.64
CA LEU A 441 6.78 -35.97 13.02
C LEU A 441 6.07 -37.32 13.09
N SER A 442 5.19 -37.61 12.12
CA SER A 442 4.56 -38.93 11.93
C SER A 442 5.50 -40.00 11.36
N GLY A 443 6.80 -39.70 11.22
CA GLY A 443 7.84 -40.67 10.93
C GLY A 443 8.26 -40.77 9.46
N LYS A 444 7.57 -40.08 8.53
CA LYS A 444 7.81 -40.15 7.09
C LYS A 444 9.17 -39.57 6.69
N THR A 445 9.69 -40.02 5.56
CA THR A 445 10.91 -39.42 4.97
C THR A 445 10.61 -38.02 4.42
N LYS A 446 11.65 -37.21 4.20
CA LYS A 446 11.52 -35.86 3.61
C LYS A 446 10.72 -35.89 2.30
N LEU A 447 11.01 -36.86 1.44
CA LEU A 447 10.36 -37.03 0.14
C LEU A 447 8.88 -37.39 0.28
N GLU A 448 8.58 -38.35 1.14
CA GLU A 448 7.20 -38.79 1.41
C GLU A 448 6.37 -37.67 2.06
N ALA A 449 6.96 -36.94 3.00
CA ALA A 449 6.31 -35.84 3.70
C ALA A 449 5.95 -34.71 2.74
N ILE A 450 6.86 -34.30 1.85
CA ILE A 450 6.58 -33.27 0.84
C ILE A 450 5.51 -33.76 -0.14
N LYS A 451 5.65 -34.99 -0.68
CA LYS A 451 4.66 -35.56 -1.61
C LYS A 451 3.27 -35.60 -0.99
N LYS A 452 3.14 -36.11 0.24
CA LYS A 452 1.85 -36.21 0.93
C LYS A 452 1.27 -34.83 1.22
N THR A 453 2.10 -33.89 1.67
CA THR A 453 1.69 -32.49 1.91
C THR A 453 1.16 -31.85 0.63
N TYR A 454 1.86 -32.06 -0.49
CA TYR A 454 1.50 -31.52 -1.79
C TYR A 454 0.13 -32.02 -2.27
N THR A 455 -0.11 -33.33 -2.18
CA THR A 455 -1.35 -33.94 -2.68
C THR A 455 -2.56 -33.71 -1.76
N THR A 456 -2.35 -33.52 -0.45
CA THR A 456 -3.47 -33.23 0.48
C THR A 456 -3.74 -31.74 0.66
N THR A 457 -2.72 -30.94 0.94
CA THR A 457 -2.90 -29.51 1.26
C THR A 457 -2.93 -28.64 0.00
N GLY A 458 -2.28 -29.08 -1.09
CA GLY A 458 -2.21 -28.32 -2.34
C GLY A 458 -3.57 -27.97 -2.93
N LYS A 459 -4.56 -28.86 -2.85
CA LYS A 459 -5.93 -28.58 -3.29
C LYS A 459 -6.56 -27.43 -2.51
N ALA A 460 -6.43 -27.45 -1.17
CA ALA A 460 -6.98 -26.42 -0.32
C ALA A 460 -6.37 -25.05 -0.67
N ILE A 461 -5.03 -25.01 -0.79
CA ILE A 461 -4.27 -23.81 -1.19
C ILE A 461 -4.74 -23.28 -2.57
N ILE A 462 -4.86 -24.14 -3.60
CA ILE A 462 -5.34 -23.69 -4.92
C ILE A 462 -6.74 -23.09 -4.83
N VAL A 463 -7.66 -23.76 -4.14
CA VAL A 463 -9.05 -23.32 -4.03
C VAL A 463 -9.15 -22.02 -3.24
N THR A 464 -8.43 -21.89 -2.12
CA THR A 464 -8.43 -20.67 -1.30
C THR A 464 -7.83 -19.52 -2.09
N THR A 465 -6.66 -19.66 -2.70
CA THR A 465 -6.05 -18.57 -3.45
C THR A 465 -6.92 -18.15 -4.65
N LEU A 466 -7.54 -19.07 -5.38
CA LEU A 466 -8.44 -18.71 -6.49
C LEU A 466 -9.68 -17.94 -6.03
N ILE A 467 -10.27 -18.33 -4.88
CA ILE A 467 -11.38 -17.59 -4.28
C ILE A 467 -10.90 -16.21 -3.82
N ILE A 468 -9.71 -16.12 -3.24
CA ILE A 468 -9.17 -14.85 -2.75
C ILE A 468 -8.86 -13.90 -3.90
N SER A 469 -8.12 -14.36 -4.90
CA SER A 469 -7.84 -13.62 -6.14
C SER A 469 -9.14 -13.19 -6.82
N GLY A 470 -10.11 -14.09 -6.99
CA GLY A 470 -11.41 -13.77 -7.58
C GLY A 470 -12.19 -12.71 -6.78
N GLY A 471 -12.14 -12.77 -5.45
CA GLY A 471 -12.75 -11.79 -4.56
C GLY A 471 -12.14 -10.40 -4.71
N PHE A 472 -10.81 -10.27 -4.70
CA PHE A 472 -10.14 -8.99 -4.94
C PHE A 472 -10.33 -8.49 -6.38
N LEU A 473 -10.39 -9.39 -7.36
CA LEU A 473 -10.60 -9.02 -8.76
C LEU A 473 -11.92 -8.27 -8.96
N THR A 474 -12.94 -8.47 -8.11
CA THR A 474 -14.18 -7.68 -8.15
C THR A 474 -13.94 -6.17 -8.00
N LEU A 475 -12.88 -5.76 -7.28
CA LEU A 475 -12.52 -4.36 -7.10
C LEU A 475 -12.00 -3.71 -8.39
N SER A 476 -11.59 -4.51 -9.38
CA SER A 476 -11.16 -4.03 -10.71
C SER A 476 -12.31 -3.38 -11.50
N PHE A 477 -13.57 -3.61 -11.13
CA PHE A 477 -14.70 -2.91 -11.74
C PHE A 477 -14.91 -1.48 -11.19
N SER A 478 -14.07 -1.02 -10.25
CA SER A 478 -14.18 0.33 -9.72
C SER A 478 -13.76 1.39 -10.74
N ASN A 479 -14.54 2.47 -10.84
CA ASN A 479 -14.17 3.67 -11.60
C ASN A 479 -13.05 4.47 -10.91
N PHE A 480 -12.78 4.19 -9.63
CA PHE A 480 -11.68 4.80 -8.89
C PHE A 480 -10.41 3.95 -9.09
N LEU A 481 -9.41 4.51 -9.77
CA LEU A 481 -8.17 3.84 -10.17
C LEU A 481 -7.43 3.23 -8.97
N GLY A 482 -7.47 3.88 -7.80
CA GLY A 482 -6.88 3.31 -6.59
C GLY A 482 -7.47 1.95 -6.23
N THR A 483 -8.80 1.84 -6.20
CA THR A 483 -9.52 0.60 -5.90
C THR A 483 -9.38 -0.42 -7.03
N HIS A 484 -9.40 0.06 -8.29
CA HIS A 484 -9.15 -0.78 -9.46
C HIS A 484 -7.78 -1.46 -9.37
N TYR A 485 -6.70 -0.70 -9.12
CA TYR A 485 -5.35 -1.24 -9.01
C TYR A 485 -5.19 -2.17 -7.81
N LEU A 486 -5.82 -1.88 -6.66
CA LEU A 486 -5.88 -2.83 -5.54
C LEU A 486 -6.43 -4.19 -6.00
N GLY A 487 -7.55 -4.20 -6.70
CA GLY A 487 -8.16 -5.44 -7.18
C GLY A 487 -7.30 -6.23 -8.15
N VAL A 488 -6.78 -5.55 -9.17
CA VAL A 488 -5.95 -6.17 -10.22
C VAL A 488 -4.66 -6.72 -9.63
N TYR A 489 -3.91 -5.90 -8.90
CA TYR A 489 -2.56 -6.25 -8.47
C TYR A 489 -2.56 -7.17 -7.24
N ILE A 490 -3.50 -7.05 -6.29
CA ILE A 490 -3.61 -8.06 -5.21
C ILE A 490 -3.96 -9.42 -5.81
N SER A 491 -4.94 -9.48 -6.72
CA SER A 491 -5.31 -10.73 -7.40
C SER A 491 -4.12 -11.36 -8.13
N LEU A 492 -3.36 -10.53 -8.89
CA LEU A 492 -2.16 -10.96 -9.59
C LEU A 492 -1.06 -11.45 -8.63
N THR A 493 -0.77 -10.70 -7.57
CA THR A 493 0.25 -11.08 -6.59
C THR A 493 -0.09 -12.40 -5.93
N LEU A 494 -1.35 -12.60 -5.53
CA LEU A 494 -1.79 -13.85 -4.90
C LEU A 494 -1.74 -15.02 -5.87
N PHE A 495 -2.09 -14.81 -7.15
CA PHE A 495 -1.92 -15.85 -8.16
C PHE A 495 -0.45 -16.24 -8.36
N ILE A 496 0.46 -15.26 -8.41
CA ILE A 496 1.91 -15.52 -8.47
C ILE A 496 2.39 -16.19 -7.17
N ALA A 497 1.83 -15.82 -6.02
CA ALA A 497 2.12 -16.45 -4.73
C ALA A 497 1.70 -17.92 -4.71
N LEU A 498 0.53 -18.26 -5.23
CA LEU A 498 0.09 -19.65 -5.42
C LEU A 498 1.11 -20.44 -6.25
N LEU A 499 1.54 -19.89 -7.39
CA LEU A 499 2.55 -20.53 -8.22
C LEU A 499 3.88 -20.69 -7.47
N SER A 500 4.30 -19.68 -6.71
CA SER A 500 5.53 -19.72 -5.90
C SER A 500 5.44 -20.79 -4.79
N VAL A 501 4.33 -20.86 -4.05
CA VAL A 501 4.08 -21.85 -3.00
C VAL A 501 4.02 -23.27 -3.57
N LEU A 502 3.41 -23.46 -4.73
CA LEU A 502 3.34 -24.79 -5.35
C LEU A 502 4.60 -25.20 -6.10
N THR A 503 5.55 -24.28 -6.34
CA THR A 503 6.77 -24.58 -7.10
C THR A 503 8.06 -24.31 -6.33
N VAL A 504 8.31 -23.06 -5.93
CA VAL A 504 9.53 -22.63 -5.22
C VAL A 504 9.64 -23.28 -3.85
N LEU A 505 8.56 -23.32 -3.07
CA LEU A 505 8.58 -23.88 -1.71
C LEU A 505 8.98 -25.36 -1.68
N PRO A 506 8.29 -26.30 -2.36
CA PRO A 506 8.66 -27.71 -2.33
C PRO A 506 10.03 -27.99 -2.97
N THR A 507 10.39 -27.31 -4.06
CA THR A 507 11.72 -27.48 -4.68
C THR A 507 12.84 -27.01 -3.76
N SER A 508 12.64 -25.91 -3.04
CA SER A 508 13.59 -25.39 -2.05
C SER A 508 13.71 -26.31 -0.83
N LEU A 509 12.60 -26.85 -0.33
CA LEU A 509 12.62 -27.87 0.73
C LEU A 509 13.39 -29.12 0.31
N LEU A 510 13.22 -29.59 -0.94
CA LEU A 510 13.93 -30.75 -1.46
C LEU A 510 15.45 -30.54 -1.52
N LEU A 511 15.90 -29.35 -1.92
CA LEU A 511 17.31 -29.05 -2.17
C LEU A 511 18.08 -28.54 -0.96
N PHE A 512 17.46 -27.72 -0.10
CA PHE A 512 18.16 -26.97 0.94
C PHE A 512 17.86 -27.45 2.37
N LEU A 513 16.78 -28.22 2.56
CA LEU A 513 16.47 -28.83 3.85
C LEU A 513 17.25 -30.16 4.00
N PRO A 514 17.99 -30.35 5.11
CA PRO A 514 18.76 -31.58 5.33
C PRO A 514 17.84 -32.78 5.57
N ASP A 515 18.28 -33.98 5.20
CA ASP A 515 17.47 -35.21 5.29
C ASP A 515 17.18 -35.65 6.72
N HIS A 516 18.05 -35.31 7.67
CA HIS A 516 17.89 -35.60 9.11
C HIS A 516 17.13 -34.49 9.85
N PHE A 517 16.02 -34.01 9.30
CA PHE A 517 15.08 -33.18 10.05
C PHE A 517 14.29 -34.07 11.03
N LYS A 518 14.92 -34.66 12.07
CA LYS A 518 14.23 -35.46 13.11
C LYS A 518 14.70 -35.14 14.54
N LYS A 519 13.70 -35.00 15.42
CA LYS A 519 13.67 -35.05 16.90
C LYS A 519 14.53 -34.03 17.70
N SER A 520 14.23 -32.73 17.61
CA SER A 520 14.55 -31.81 18.72
C SER A 520 13.42 -31.70 19.76
N ASP A 521 12.24 -32.27 19.49
CA ASP A 521 11.06 -32.13 20.37
C ASP A 521 10.99 -33.15 21.53
N GLU A 522 11.90 -34.13 21.61
CA GLU A 522 11.88 -35.17 22.67
C GLU A 522 12.89 -34.96 23.81
N ILE A 523 13.82 -34.00 23.69
CA ILE A 523 14.85 -33.75 24.73
C ILE A 523 14.45 -32.58 25.66
N ALA A 524 13.47 -31.76 25.30
CA ALA A 524 13.05 -30.60 26.10
C ALA A 524 11.79 -30.82 26.96
N SER A 525 11.03 -31.92 26.76
CA SER A 525 9.90 -32.29 27.63
C SER A 525 10.23 -33.39 28.65
N LYS A 526 11.49 -33.85 28.65
CA LYS A 526 12.05 -34.82 29.60
C LYS A 526 13.16 -34.23 30.49
N LYS A 527 13.30 -32.89 30.52
CA LYS A 527 14.17 -32.19 31.46
C LYS A 527 13.39 -31.18 32.28
#